data_AF-A0A661SRZ0-F1
#
_entry.id   AF-A0A661SRZ0-F1
#
_cell.length_a   1.000
_cell.length_b   1.000
_cell.length_c   1.000
_cell.angle_alpha   90.00
_cell.angle_beta   90.00
_cell.angle_gamma   90.00
#
_symmetry.space_group_name_H-M   'P 1'
#
loop_
_entity.id
_entity.type
_entity.pdbx_description
1 polymer ?
#
loop_
_entity_poly.entity_id
_entity_poly.type
_entity_poly.pdbx_seq_one_letter_code
_entity_poly.pdbx_strand_id
1 'polypeptide(L)'
;MAIDTAIYVRTPGRTSAYLDWIQMLTGAGLVLFMWSHMVLVASVNFGAGAMNTIARFFESTYMAQVGGPLIGATFLLHFVLAARKVPFRVEQQSVIWKHARMMHHLDTWLWLVQAFTAMVILIMGSIHMWTVLTDLPITAAKSAARIQGGFWLGFYLILLPMVEFHVGIGFYRIAVKWGFVGRDRRKGCKKVEYILTGIFIFIGLVTIIRFLTLPV
;
A
#
# COMPACT_ATOMS: atom_id res chain seq x y z
N MET A 1 12.13 7.15 51.65
CA MET A 1 11.88 7.19 50.19
C MET A 1 10.84 8.26 49.96
N ALA A 2 11.26 9.48 49.59
CA ALA A 2 10.32 10.59 49.37
C ALA A 2 9.67 10.40 48.00
N ILE A 3 8.33 10.31 47.97
CA ILE A 3 7.58 10.34 46.71
C ILE A 3 7.57 11.80 46.27
N ASP A 4 8.20 12.06 45.13
CA ASP A 4 8.26 13.39 44.54
C ASP A 4 6.88 13.75 43.97
N THR A 5 6.11 14.52 44.73
CA THR A 5 4.76 14.97 44.38
C THR A 5 4.75 16.15 43.39
N ALA A 6 5.93 16.64 42.99
CA ALA A 6 6.07 17.73 42.00
C ALA A 6 6.02 17.25 40.54
N ILE A 7 5.87 15.95 40.28
CA ILE A 7 5.69 15.43 38.93
C ILE A 7 4.34 15.92 38.40
N TYR A 8 4.37 16.96 37.56
CA TYR A 8 3.23 17.39 36.77
C TYR A 8 2.74 16.22 35.90
N VAL A 9 1.68 15.55 36.33
CA VAL A 9 1.01 14.52 35.55
C VAL A 9 0.25 15.23 34.43
N ARG A 10 0.90 15.36 33.27
CA ARG A 10 0.28 15.95 32.08
C ARG A 10 -0.98 15.16 31.75
N THR A 11 -2.13 15.83 31.79
CA THR A 11 -3.40 15.22 31.40
C THR A 11 -3.27 14.61 30.00
N PRO A 12 -3.71 13.36 29.77
CA PRO A 12 -3.56 12.73 28.47
C PRO A 12 -4.19 13.59 27.37
N GLY A 13 -3.37 14.13 26.47
CA GLY A 13 -3.87 14.91 25.33
C GLY A 13 -4.57 14.01 24.31
N ARG A 14 -5.54 14.58 23.58
CA ARG A 14 -6.27 13.86 22.50
C ARG A 14 -5.43 13.64 21.24
N THR A 15 -4.24 14.24 21.14
CA THR A 15 -3.35 14.16 19.98
C THR A 15 -3.02 12.72 19.58
N SER A 16 -2.79 11.82 20.54
CA SER A 16 -2.51 10.42 20.24
C SER A 16 -3.69 9.74 19.53
N ALA A 17 -4.92 10.02 19.99
CA ALA A 17 -6.13 9.49 19.36
C ALA A 17 -6.31 10.02 17.94
N TYR A 18 -6.16 11.33 17.73
CA TYR A 18 -6.27 11.92 16.38
C TYR A 18 -5.23 11.34 15.42
N LEU A 19 -3.98 11.17 15.86
CA LEU A 19 -2.95 10.61 15.00
C LEU A 19 -3.16 9.13 14.67
N ASP A 20 -3.84 8.36 15.52
CA ASP A 20 -4.19 6.97 15.21
C ASP A 20 -5.41 6.88 14.27
N TRP A 21 -6.37 7.79 14.40
CA TRP A 21 -7.48 7.96 13.47
C TRP A 21 -6.99 8.35 12.07
N ILE A 22 -6.13 9.38 11.95
CA ILE A 22 -5.59 9.82 10.66
C ILE A 22 -4.75 8.70 10.02
N GLN A 23 -3.97 7.95 10.81
CA GLN A 23 -3.22 6.81 10.28
C GLN A 23 -4.17 5.74 9.70
N MET A 24 -5.28 5.45 10.37
CA MET A 24 -6.28 4.53 9.85
C MET A 24 -6.93 5.06 8.57
N LEU A 25 -7.40 6.31 8.58
CA LEU A 25 -8.13 6.91 7.46
C LEU A 25 -7.26 7.02 6.21
N THR A 26 -6.01 7.45 6.36
CA THR A 26 -5.03 7.46 5.26
C THR A 26 -4.76 6.05 4.74
N GLY A 27 -4.63 5.05 5.63
CA GLY A 27 -4.46 3.66 5.23
C GLY A 27 -5.66 3.10 4.46
N ALA A 28 -6.87 3.35 4.95
CA ALA A 28 -8.11 2.94 4.28
C ALA A 28 -8.27 3.64 2.91
N GLY A 29 -7.99 4.93 2.83
CA GLY A 29 -7.99 5.68 1.57
C GLY A 29 -6.99 5.13 0.56
N LEU A 30 -5.77 4.79 0.99
CA LEU A 30 -4.76 4.18 0.12
C LEU A 30 -5.13 2.77 -0.34
N VAL A 31 -5.80 1.96 0.51
CA VAL A 31 -6.33 0.65 0.10
C VAL A 31 -7.36 0.81 -1.02
N LEU A 32 -8.31 1.73 -0.85
CA LEU A 32 -9.34 2.02 -1.87
C LEU A 32 -8.72 2.55 -3.18
N PHE A 33 -7.71 3.42 -3.05
CA PHE A 33 -6.93 3.89 -4.19
C PHE A 33 -6.25 2.73 -4.91
N MET A 34 -5.56 1.84 -4.18
CA MET A 34 -4.86 0.71 -4.79
C MET A 34 -5.81 -0.25 -5.50
N TRP A 35 -6.97 -0.57 -4.92
CA TRP A 35 -7.97 -1.40 -5.63
C TRP A 35 -8.47 -0.72 -6.90
N SER A 36 -8.79 0.58 -6.82
CA SER A 36 -9.20 1.35 -7.99
C SER A 36 -8.10 1.37 -9.04
N HIS A 37 -6.86 1.64 -8.63
CA HIS A 37 -5.67 1.66 -9.48
C HIS A 37 -5.48 0.32 -10.21
N MET A 38 -5.55 -0.80 -9.48
CA MET A 38 -5.40 -2.13 -10.07
C MET A 38 -6.48 -2.42 -11.11
N VAL A 39 -7.74 -2.05 -10.85
CA VAL A 39 -8.83 -2.21 -11.81
C VAL A 39 -8.64 -1.31 -13.05
N LEU A 40 -8.26 -0.04 -12.84
CA LEU A 40 -8.06 0.93 -13.91
C LEU A 40 -6.91 0.51 -14.83
N VAL A 41 -5.78 0.06 -14.29
CA VAL A 41 -4.63 -0.39 -15.08
C VAL A 41 -4.90 -1.76 -15.72
N ALA A 42 -5.59 -2.67 -15.03
CA ALA A 42 -5.98 -3.97 -15.58
C ALA A 42 -7.01 -3.89 -16.71
N SER A 43 -7.63 -2.73 -16.94
CA SER A 43 -8.54 -2.52 -18.07
C SER A 43 -7.89 -2.82 -19.44
N VAL A 44 -6.55 -2.74 -19.54
CA VAL A 44 -5.80 -3.13 -20.74
C VAL A 44 -5.99 -4.60 -21.12
N ASN A 45 -6.35 -5.46 -20.16
CA ASN A 45 -6.65 -6.87 -20.41
C ASN A 45 -7.89 -7.04 -21.31
N PHE A 46 -8.82 -6.08 -21.26
CA PHE A 46 -9.97 -6.02 -22.18
C PHE A 46 -9.63 -5.31 -23.51
N GLY A 47 -8.44 -4.73 -23.62
CA GLY A 47 -7.92 -4.07 -24.82
C GLY A 47 -7.32 -2.69 -24.54
N ALA A 48 -6.39 -2.26 -25.39
CA ALA A 48 -5.77 -0.94 -25.30
C ALA A 48 -6.80 0.21 -25.39
N GLY A 49 -7.88 0.01 -26.15
CA GLY A 49 -8.98 0.98 -26.27
C GLY A 49 -9.74 1.21 -24.96
N ALA A 50 -9.90 0.18 -24.12
CA ALA A 50 -10.56 0.32 -22.82
C ALA A 50 -9.71 1.18 -21.87
N MET A 51 -8.43 0.85 -21.73
CA MET A 51 -7.48 1.64 -20.93
C MET A 51 -7.37 3.08 -21.43
N ASN A 52 -7.23 3.29 -22.74
CA ASN A 52 -7.10 4.63 -23.30
C ASN A 52 -8.38 5.46 -23.13
N THR A 53 -9.57 4.86 -23.20
CA THR A 53 -10.84 5.56 -22.94
C THR A 53 -10.89 6.05 -21.50
N ILE A 54 -10.56 5.18 -20.54
CA ILE A 54 -10.49 5.54 -19.12
C ILE A 54 -9.41 6.61 -18.89
N ALA A 55 -8.22 6.44 -19.44
CA ALA A 55 -7.13 7.40 -19.29
C ALA A 55 -7.49 8.78 -19.88
N ARG A 56 -8.20 8.83 -21.01
CA ARG A 56 -8.72 10.08 -21.58
C ARG A 56 -9.75 10.75 -20.67
N PHE A 57 -10.61 9.98 -19.99
CA PHE A 57 -11.52 10.55 -19.00
C PHE A 57 -10.76 11.23 -17.85
N PHE A 58 -9.74 10.56 -17.30
CA PHE A 58 -8.88 11.12 -16.25
C PHE A 58 -8.11 12.36 -16.72
N GLU A 59 -7.64 12.36 -17.97
CA GLU A 59 -6.95 13.50 -18.58
C GLU A 59 -7.90 14.69 -18.79
N SER A 60 -9.09 14.44 -19.37
CA SER A 60 -10.07 15.48 -19.66
C SER A 60 -10.63 16.17 -18.41
N THR A 61 -10.65 15.46 -17.29
CA THR A 61 -11.10 15.97 -15.99
C THR A 61 -9.96 16.54 -15.14
N TYR A 62 -8.73 16.53 -15.64
CA TYR A 62 -7.50 16.86 -14.91
C TYR A 62 -7.32 16.07 -13.59
N MET A 63 -8.00 14.93 -13.49
CA MET A 63 -8.05 14.13 -12.26
C MET A 63 -6.69 13.48 -11.98
N ALA A 64 -5.91 13.14 -13.01
CA ALA A 64 -4.55 12.61 -12.82
C ALA A 64 -3.58 13.68 -12.31
N GLN A 65 -3.72 14.91 -12.80
CA GLN A 65 -2.86 16.07 -12.51
C GLN A 65 -3.06 16.58 -11.08
N VAL A 66 -4.31 16.60 -10.61
CA VAL A 66 -4.65 17.02 -9.24
C VAL A 66 -4.63 15.84 -8.28
N GLY A 67 -5.23 14.72 -8.66
CA GLY A 67 -5.33 13.52 -7.84
C GLY A 67 -3.98 12.86 -7.59
N GLY A 68 -3.08 12.85 -8.57
CA GLY A 68 -1.74 12.28 -8.44
C GLY A 68 -0.94 12.88 -7.28
N PRO A 69 -0.71 14.22 -7.25
CA PRO A 69 -0.05 14.89 -6.15
C PRO A 69 -0.76 14.72 -4.79
N LEU A 70 -2.10 14.71 -4.76
CA LEU A 70 -2.86 14.49 -3.52
C LEU A 70 -2.67 13.07 -2.96
N ILE A 71 -2.65 12.06 -3.82
CA ILE A 71 -2.34 10.68 -3.42
C ILE A 71 -0.88 10.58 -2.98
N GLY A 72 0.06 11.24 -3.68
CA GLY A 72 1.46 11.32 -3.26
C GLY A 72 1.63 11.96 -1.87
N ALA A 73 0.93 13.04 -1.58
CA ALA A 73 0.91 13.68 -0.27
C ALA A 73 0.29 12.77 0.80
N THR A 74 -0.83 12.10 0.49
CA THR A 74 -1.49 11.14 1.38
C THR A 74 -0.59 9.94 1.68
N PHE A 75 0.14 9.45 0.68
CA PHE A 75 1.13 8.38 0.79
C PHE A 75 2.26 8.75 1.75
N LEU A 76 2.85 9.94 1.59
CA LEU A 76 3.91 10.43 2.49
C LEU A 76 3.38 10.68 3.91
N LEU A 77 2.19 11.27 4.04
CA LEU A 77 1.53 11.45 5.33
C LEU A 77 1.29 10.11 6.03
N HIS A 78 0.78 9.12 5.29
CA HIS A 78 0.58 7.77 5.80
C HIS A 78 1.89 7.17 6.30
N PHE A 79 2.96 7.30 5.53
CA PHE A 79 4.29 6.84 5.91
C PHE A 79 4.76 7.49 7.20
N VAL A 80 4.71 8.83 7.32
CA VAL A 80 5.13 9.54 8.54
C VAL A 80 4.35 9.06 9.77
N LEU A 81 3.04 8.87 9.63
CA LEU A 81 2.20 8.40 10.73
C LEU A 81 2.48 6.94 11.10
N ALA A 82 2.69 6.06 10.12
CA ALA A 82 2.99 4.65 10.32
C ALA A 82 4.42 4.40 10.80
N ALA A 83 5.40 5.21 10.38
CA ALA A 83 6.81 5.13 10.74
C ALA A 83 7.02 5.21 12.25
N ARG A 84 6.15 5.93 12.99
CA ARG A 84 6.17 5.98 14.46
C ARG A 84 6.05 4.61 15.14
N LYS A 85 5.55 3.59 14.42
CA LYS A 85 5.37 2.22 14.90
C LYS A 85 6.48 1.28 14.41
N VAL A 86 7.39 1.74 13.56
CA VAL A 86 8.48 0.92 12.98
C VAL A 86 9.72 0.99 13.86
N PRO A 87 10.34 -0.15 14.24
CA PRO A 87 11.58 -0.16 14.99
C PRO A 87 12.75 0.21 14.07
N PHE A 88 13.20 1.45 14.15
CA PHE A 88 14.35 1.93 13.38
C PHE A 88 15.69 1.62 14.06
N ARG A 89 15.69 1.37 15.37
CA ARG A 89 16.92 1.04 16.11
C ARG A 89 17.24 -0.45 15.99
N VAL A 90 18.52 -0.78 15.79
CA VAL A 90 18.99 -2.16 15.60
C VAL A 90 18.63 -3.05 16.80
N GLU A 91 18.67 -2.51 18.02
CA GLU A 91 18.29 -3.25 19.23
C GLU A 91 16.81 -3.62 19.19
N GLN A 92 15.94 -2.69 18.79
CA GLN A 92 14.49 -2.92 18.67
C GLN A 92 14.18 -3.94 17.56
N GLN A 93 14.90 -3.87 16.44
CA GLN A 93 14.78 -4.83 15.34
C GLN A 93 15.19 -6.24 15.78
N SER A 94 16.28 -6.37 16.52
CA SER A 94 16.74 -7.65 17.07
C SER A 94 15.73 -8.24 18.04
N VAL A 95 15.16 -7.41 18.92
CA VAL A 95 14.15 -7.83 19.90
C VAL A 95 12.88 -8.33 19.21
N ILE A 96 12.31 -7.55 18.28
CA ILE A 96 11.06 -7.95 17.62
C ILE A 96 11.24 -9.20 16.75
N TRP A 97 12.41 -9.37 16.13
CA TRP A 97 12.75 -10.55 15.35
C TRP A 97 12.85 -11.80 16.22
N LYS A 98 13.58 -11.73 17.35
CA LYS A 98 13.67 -12.83 18.32
C LYS A 98 12.29 -13.18 18.89
N HIS A 99 11.48 -12.18 19.20
CA HIS A 99 10.14 -12.37 19.74
C HIS A 99 9.18 -13.03 18.71
N ALA A 100 9.21 -12.57 17.45
CA ALA A 100 8.41 -13.16 16.39
C ALA A 100 8.79 -14.62 16.11
N ARG A 101 10.10 -14.95 16.14
CA ARG A 101 10.57 -16.34 16.05
C ARG A 101 10.08 -17.19 17.21
N MET A 102 10.19 -16.70 18.45
CA MET A 102 9.78 -17.45 19.64
C MET A 102 8.26 -17.71 19.70
N MET A 103 7.43 -16.74 19.32
CA MET A 103 5.97 -16.89 19.42
C MET A 103 5.36 -17.78 18.33
N HIS A 104 6.05 -17.97 17.19
CA HIS A 104 5.50 -18.67 16.00
C HIS A 104 4.08 -18.20 15.61
N HIS A 105 3.77 -16.92 15.85
CA HIS A 105 2.43 -16.38 15.70
C HIS A 105 2.29 -15.63 14.37
N LEU A 106 1.34 -16.08 13.54
CA LEU A 106 1.15 -15.59 12.17
C LEU A 106 0.97 -14.07 12.08
N ASP A 107 0.11 -13.47 12.90
CA ASP A 107 -0.18 -12.04 12.75
C ASP A 107 0.99 -11.15 13.16
N THR A 108 1.88 -11.67 14.01
CA THR A 108 3.15 -11.03 14.36
C THR A 108 4.10 -11.05 13.16
N TRP A 109 4.19 -12.19 12.46
CA TRP A 109 4.97 -12.31 11.21
C TRP A 109 4.43 -11.44 10.09
N LEU A 110 3.10 -11.44 9.88
CA LEU A 110 2.48 -10.55 8.90
C LEU A 110 2.82 -9.09 9.18
N TRP A 111 3.00 -8.71 10.46
CA TRP A 111 3.29 -7.31 10.82
C TRP A 111 4.71 -6.94 10.40
N LEU A 112 5.65 -7.86 10.60
CA LEU A 112 7.02 -7.72 10.08
C LEU A 112 7.04 -7.63 8.56
N VAL A 113 6.25 -8.46 7.87
CA VAL A 113 6.08 -8.38 6.40
C VAL A 113 5.56 -7.00 6.02
N GLN A 114 4.50 -6.51 6.68
CA GLN A 114 3.94 -5.19 6.38
C GLN A 114 4.93 -4.05 6.62
N ALA A 115 5.74 -4.12 7.68
CA ALA A 115 6.78 -3.13 7.95
C ALA A 115 7.90 -3.18 6.89
N PHE A 116 8.32 -4.38 6.48
CA PHE A 116 9.32 -4.56 5.43
C PHE A 116 8.83 -4.06 4.08
N THR A 117 7.64 -4.48 3.64
CA THR A 117 7.05 -4.04 2.37
C THR A 117 6.86 -2.53 2.36
N ALA A 118 6.48 -1.90 3.48
CA ALA A 118 6.36 -0.44 3.57
C ALA A 118 7.65 0.29 3.17
N MET A 119 8.82 -0.21 3.59
CA MET A 119 10.10 0.44 3.28
C MET A 119 10.43 0.30 1.79
N VAL A 120 10.15 -0.86 1.20
CA VAL A 120 10.36 -1.10 -0.24
C VAL A 120 9.41 -0.21 -1.06
N ILE A 121 8.13 -0.15 -0.67
CA ILE A 121 7.11 0.67 -1.32
C ILE A 121 7.42 2.16 -1.19
N LEU A 122 7.99 2.62 -0.08
CA LEU A 122 8.39 4.02 0.06
C LEU A 122 9.32 4.44 -1.09
N ILE A 123 10.30 3.61 -1.40
CA ILE A 123 11.30 3.91 -2.44
C ILE A 123 10.68 3.70 -3.82
N MET A 124 10.19 2.48 -4.08
CA MET A 124 9.70 2.10 -5.40
C MET A 124 8.39 2.82 -5.76
N GLY A 125 7.45 2.93 -4.83
CA GLY A 125 6.21 3.67 -5.03
C GLY A 125 6.46 5.15 -5.34
N SER A 126 7.43 5.79 -4.67
CA SER A 126 7.79 7.19 -4.97
C SER A 126 8.36 7.34 -6.38
N ILE A 127 9.28 6.46 -6.79
CA ILE A 127 9.85 6.45 -8.15
C ILE A 127 8.73 6.24 -9.17
N HIS A 128 7.84 5.26 -8.95
CA HIS A 128 6.72 4.97 -9.82
C HIS A 128 5.80 6.18 -10.00
N MET A 129 5.34 6.77 -8.88
CA MET A 129 4.46 7.94 -8.90
C MET A 129 5.12 9.12 -9.62
N TRP A 130 6.39 9.41 -9.31
CA TRP A 130 7.11 10.48 -9.98
C TRP A 130 7.18 10.28 -11.49
N THR A 131 7.61 9.10 -11.95
CA THR A 131 7.74 8.81 -13.39
C THR A 131 6.41 8.86 -14.12
N VAL A 132 5.32 8.37 -13.53
CA VAL A 132 4.01 8.38 -14.20
C VAL A 132 3.40 9.78 -14.22
N LEU A 133 3.51 10.55 -13.14
CA LEU A 133 2.92 11.89 -13.05
C LEU A 133 3.70 12.96 -13.83
N THR A 134 4.98 12.73 -14.12
CA THR A 134 5.80 13.64 -14.93
C THR A 134 5.75 13.36 -16.43
N ASP A 135 5.17 12.22 -16.85
CA ASP A 135 5.01 11.82 -18.26
C ASP A 135 3.54 11.63 -18.65
N LEU A 136 2.70 12.58 -18.24
CA LEU A 136 1.30 12.67 -18.68
C LEU A 136 1.24 13.12 -20.16
N PRO A 137 0.21 12.73 -20.94
CA PRO A 137 -0.94 11.89 -20.57
C PRO A 137 -0.62 10.39 -20.54
N ILE A 138 -1.37 9.64 -19.73
CA ILE A 138 -1.26 8.19 -19.63
C ILE A 138 -1.87 7.54 -20.89
N THR A 139 -1.12 6.66 -21.55
CA THR A 139 -1.63 5.84 -22.66
C THR A 139 -1.15 4.40 -22.53
N ALA A 140 -1.89 3.48 -23.14
CA ALA A 140 -1.52 2.06 -23.21
C ALA A 140 -0.17 1.87 -23.94
N ALA A 141 0.07 2.64 -25.01
CA ALA A 141 1.31 2.59 -25.80
C ALA A 141 2.54 3.00 -24.95
N LYS A 142 2.49 4.16 -24.28
CA LYS A 142 3.58 4.60 -23.39
C LYS A 142 3.83 3.60 -22.25
N SER A 143 2.75 3.05 -21.68
CA SER A 143 2.84 2.09 -20.58
C SER A 143 3.48 0.77 -21.02
N ALA A 144 3.13 0.27 -22.22
CA ALA A 144 3.73 -0.90 -22.83
C ALA A 144 5.21 -0.68 -23.18
N ALA A 145 5.54 0.43 -23.86
CA ALA A 145 6.91 0.77 -24.22
C ALA A 145 7.85 0.82 -23.01
N ARG A 146 7.36 1.38 -21.89
CA ARG A 146 8.11 1.41 -20.63
C ARG A 146 8.43 0.01 -20.11
N ILE A 147 7.44 -0.90 -20.09
CA ILE A 147 7.61 -2.28 -19.60
C ILE A 147 8.47 -3.11 -20.54
N GLN A 148 8.30 -2.96 -21.85
CA GLN A 148 9.05 -3.67 -22.89
C GLN A 148 10.55 -3.35 -22.88
N GLY A 149 10.96 -2.20 -22.32
CA GLY A 149 12.37 -1.85 -22.08
C GLY A 149 13.09 -2.70 -21.02
N GLY A 150 12.43 -3.69 -20.40
CA GLY A 150 13.05 -4.71 -19.55
C GLY A 150 13.33 -4.28 -18.10
N PHE A 151 13.96 -3.12 -17.87
CA PHE A 151 14.26 -2.65 -16.51
C PHE A 151 12.97 -2.45 -15.69
N TRP A 152 11.98 -1.79 -16.28
CA TRP A 152 10.69 -1.53 -15.64
C TRP A 152 9.87 -2.81 -15.43
N LEU A 153 10.06 -3.85 -16.24
CA LEU A 153 9.43 -5.15 -16.01
C LEU A 153 9.87 -5.72 -14.64
N GLY A 154 11.17 -5.78 -14.39
CA GLY A 154 11.70 -6.24 -13.09
C GLY A 154 11.22 -5.36 -11.93
N PHE A 155 11.18 -4.04 -12.15
CA PHE A 155 10.65 -3.09 -11.18
C PHE A 155 9.19 -3.40 -10.80
N TYR A 156 8.30 -3.59 -11.77
CA TYR A 156 6.89 -3.88 -11.48
C TYR A 156 6.67 -5.28 -10.91
N LEU A 157 7.48 -6.27 -11.30
CA LEU A 157 7.43 -7.62 -10.74
C LEU A 157 7.79 -7.66 -9.25
N ILE A 158 8.59 -6.72 -8.77
CA ILE A 158 8.88 -6.56 -7.34
C ILE A 158 7.83 -5.67 -6.67
N LEU A 159 7.48 -4.53 -7.28
CA LEU A 159 6.53 -3.58 -6.68
C LEU A 159 5.14 -4.20 -6.46
N LEU A 160 4.65 -4.99 -7.43
CA LEU A 160 3.34 -5.62 -7.38
C LEU A 160 3.13 -6.46 -6.10
N PRO A 161 3.91 -7.53 -5.82
CA PRO A 161 3.71 -8.31 -4.61
C PRO A 161 3.95 -7.50 -3.34
N MET A 162 4.90 -6.55 -3.33
CA MET A 162 5.17 -5.74 -2.14
C MET A 162 3.95 -4.91 -1.75
N VAL A 163 3.36 -4.19 -2.72
CA VAL A 163 2.16 -3.38 -2.48
C VAL A 163 0.96 -4.24 -2.14
N GLU A 164 0.71 -5.31 -2.89
CA GLU A 164 -0.45 -6.18 -2.65
C GLU A 164 -0.41 -6.83 -1.26
N PHE A 165 0.75 -7.33 -0.81
CA PHE A 165 0.90 -7.82 0.55
C PHE A 165 0.70 -6.72 1.58
N HIS A 166 1.23 -5.51 1.35
CA HIS A 166 1.05 -4.40 2.28
C HIS A 166 -0.43 -3.99 2.42
N VAL A 167 -1.13 -3.87 1.29
CA VAL A 167 -2.53 -3.48 1.20
C VAL A 167 -3.44 -4.54 1.79
N GLY A 168 -3.27 -5.81 1.41
CA GLY A 168 -4.08 -6.92 1.93
C GLY A 168 -3.94 -7.08 3.44
N ILE A 169 -2.71 -7.18 3.93
CA ILE A 169 -2.43 -7.31 5.37
C ILE A 169 -2.94 -6.07 6.13
N GLY A 170 -2.74 -4.87 5.57
CA GLY A 170 -3.23 -3.61 6.13
C GLY A 170 -4.74 -3.58 6.26
N PHE A 171 -5.47 -3.98 5.21
CA PHE A 171 -6.93 -4.07 5.19
C PHE A 171 -7.45 -5.02 6.27
N TYR A 172 -6.91 -6.24 6.35
CA TYR A 172 -7.24 -7.20 7.40
C TYR A 172 -7.03 -6.61 8.81
N ARG A 173 -5.89 -5.94 9.05
CA ARG A 173 -5.61 -5.35 10.36
C ARG A 173 -6.52 -4.18 10.71
N ILE A 174 -6.85 -3.32 9.75
CA ILE A 174 -7.80 -2.22 9.99
C ILE A 174 -9.15 -2.82 10.42
N ALA A 175 -9.63 -3.85 9.72
CA ALA A 175 -10.89 -4.51 10.02
C ALA A 175 -10.93 -5.12 11.44
N VAL A 176 -9.85 -5.79 11.86
CA VAL A 176 -9.76 -6.38 13.21
C VAL A 176 -9.54 -5.31 14.29
N LYS A 177 -8.66 -4.33 14.05
CA LYS A 177 -8.29 -3.33 15.06
C LYS A 177 -9.46 -2.43 15.44
N TRP A 178 -10.31 -2.07 14.47
CA TRP A 178 -11.45 -1.18 14.69
C TRP A 178 -12.76 -1.93 14.98
N GLY A 179 -12.69 -3.24 15.20
CA GLY A 179 -13.83 -4.02 15.64
C GLY A 179 -14.86 -4.34 14.55
N PHE A 180 -14.58 -4.05 13.27
CA PHE A 180 -15.43 -4.49 12.16
C PHE A 180 -15.48 -6.02 12.03
N VAL A 181 -14.44 -6.71 12.51
CA VAL A 181 -14.34 -8.18 12.51
C VAL A 181 -14.09 -8.69 13.92
N GLY A 182 -15.07 -9.41 14.47
CA GLY A 182 -14.98 -10.12 15.74
C GLY A 182 -14.08 -11.36 15.70
N ARG A 183 -13.81 -11.95 16.87
CA ARG A 183 -12.92 -13.13 17.00
C ARG A 183 -13.45 -14.35 16.23
N ASP A 184 -14.76 -14.53 16.22
CA ASP A 184 -15.52 -15.55 15.51
C ASP A 184 -15.29 -15.48 14.00
N ARG A 185 -15.32 -14.28 13.41
CA ARG A 185 -15.15 -14.06 11.96
C ARG A 185 -13.70 -13.87 11.53
N ARG A 186 -12.74 -13.80 12.47
CA ARG A 186 -11.33 -13.53 12.19
C ARG A 186 -10.69 -14.52 11.22
N LYS A 187 -10.98 -15.83 11.38
CA LYS A 187 -10.45 -16.88 10.47
C LYS A 187 -10.99 -16.71 9.05
N GLY A 188 -12.29 -16.39 8.92
CA GLY A 188 -12.93 -16.13 7.64
C GLY A 188 -12.37 -14.89 6.96
N CYS A 189 -12.20 -13.79 7.71
CA CYS A 189 -11.63 -12.55 7.19
C CYS A 189 -10.21 -12.73 6.66
N LYS A 190 -9.35 -13.48 7.37
CA LYS A 190 -8.01 -13.84 6.86
C LYS A 190 -8.07 -14.62 5.54
N LYS A 191 -8.95 -15.62 5.46
CA LYS A 191 -9.09 -16.42 4.24
C LYS A 191 -9.55 -15.55 3.06
N VAL A 192 -10.52 -14.67 3.28
CA VAL A 192 -11.00 -13.73 2.27
C VAL A 192 -9.89 -12.79 1.82
N GLU A 193 -9.12 -12.24 2.75
CA GLU A 193 -8.00 -11.35 2.42
C GLU A 193 -6.92 -12.06 1.61
N TYR A 194 -6.52 -13.28 1.98
CA TYR A 194 -5.56 -14.06 1.18
C TYR A 194 -6.06 -14.36 -0.23
N ILE A 195 -7.35 -14.69 -0.38
CA ILE A 195 -7.96 -14.91 -1.70
C ILE A 195 -7.94 -13.61 -2.50
N LEU A 196 -8.34 -12.48 -1.88
CA LEU A 196 -8.39 -11.18 -2.53
C LEU A 196 -7.01 -10.72 -3.00
N THR A 197 -6.01 -10.80 -2.12
CA THR A 197 -4.60 -10.49 -2.43
C THR A 197 -4.07 -11.40 -3.54
N GLY A 198 -4.40 -12.70 -3.51
CA GLY A 198 -4.04 -13.64 -4.58
C GLY A 198 -4.66 -13.28 -5.94
N ILE A 199 -5.93 -12.86 -5.95
CA ILE A 199 -6.63 -12.41 -7.17
C ILE A 199 -5.97 -11.16 -7.74
N PHE A 200 -5.68 -10.14 -6.92
CA PHE A 200 -5.03 -8.92 -7.40
C PHE A 200 -3.62 -9.16 -7.93
N ILE A 201 -2.82 -10.02 -7.26
CA ILE A 201 -1.51 -10.43 -7.77
C ILE A 201 -1.67 -11.14 -9.12
N PHE A 202 -2.62 -12.08 -9.25
CA PHE A 202 -2.85 -12.78 -10.51
C PHE A 202 -3.25 -11.82 -11.64
N ILE A 203 -4.22 -10.94 -11.39
CA ILE A 203 -4.65 -9.92 -12.36
C ILE A 203 -3.48 -8.99 -12.72
N GLY A 204 -2.68 -8.58 -11.73
CA GLY A 204 -1.50 -7.74 -11.94
C GLY A 204 -0.45 -8.42 -12.83
N LEU A 205 -0.18 -9.71 -12.62
CA LEU A 205 0.74 -10.47 -13.46
C LEU A 205 0.23 -10.62 -14.90
N VAL A 206 -1.06 -10.92 -15.08
CA VAL A 206 -1.69 -10.96 -16.41
C VAL A 206 -1.57 -9.59 -17.10
N THR A 207 -1.77 -8.51 -16.35
CA THR A 207 -1.66 -7.14 -16.86
C THR A 207 -0.23 -6.79 -17.30
N ILE A 208 0.78 -7.20 -16.52
CA ILE A 208 2.19 -7.02 -16.89
C ILE A 208 2.52 -7.79 -18.18
N ILE A 209 2.09 -9.06 -18.29
CA ILE A 209 2.27 -9.86 -19.50
C ILE A 209 1.54 -9.21 -20.68
N ARG A 210 0.35 -8.65 -20.45
CA ARG A 210 -0.41 -7.97 -21.49
C ARG A 210 0.33 -6.74 -22.01
N PHE A 211 0.92 -5.93 -21.14
CA PHE A 211 1.76 -4.80 -21.57
C PHE A 211 3.03 -5.24 -22.28
N LEU A 212 3.64 -6.36 -21.87
CA LEU A 212 4.82 -6.90 -22.55
C LEU A 212 4.49 -7.33 -23.98
N THR A 213 3.33 -7.95 -24.19
CA THR A 213 2.88 -8.50 -25.49
C THR A 213 2.05 -7.54 -26.33
N LEU A 214 1.77 -6.34 -25.84
CA LEU A 214 0.97 -5.37 -26.57
C LEU A 214 1.76 -4.88 -27.80
N PRO A 215 1.21 -4.93 -29.02
CA PRO A 215 1.84 -4.28 -30.16
C PRO A 215 1.75 -2.76 -29.97
N VAL A 216 2.91 -2.12 -29.90
CA VAL A 216 3.08 -0.66 -29.73
C VAL A 216 3.47 -0.03 -31.05
#